data_AF-A0A552WK47-F1
#
_entry.id   AF-A0A552WK47-F1
#
_cell.length_a   1.000
_cell.length_b   1.000
_cell.length_c   1.000
_cell.angle_alpha   90.00
_cell.angle_beta   90.00
_cell.angle_gamma   90.00
#
_symmetry.space_group_name_H-M   'P 1'
#
loop_
_entity.id
_entity.type
_entity.pdbx_description
1 polymer ?
#
loop_
_entity_poly.entity_id
_entity_poly.type
_entity_poly.pdbx_seq_one_letter_code
_entity_poly.pdbx_strand_id
1 'polypeptide(L)' 'MLVLLPFYLASGLMAPYWAVALLVVVWLALFLLGILWFRRHPFLVLLLPVVAVAVWFVVMIGGESLFGWTP' A
#
# COMPACT_ATOMS: atom_id res chain seq x y z
N MET A 1 2.30 21.66 0.59
CA MET A 1 2.93 20.40 1.07
C MET A 1 4.04 20.64 2.10
N LEU A 2 4.88 21.69 1.98
CA LEU A 2 5.96 21.98 2.95
C LEU A 2 5.49 22.12 4.42
N VAL A 3 4.29 22.66 4.64
CA VAL A 3 3.69 22.79 5.99
C VAL A 3 3.43 21.42 6.65
N LEU A 4 3.22 20.36 5.87
CA LEU A 4 2.92 19.02 6.39
C LEU A 4 4.18 18.19 6.65
N LEU A 5 5.32 18.61 6.11
CA LEU A 5 6.59 17.89 6.21
C LEU A 5 7.04 17.62 7.66
N PRO A 6 6.92 18.58 8.61
CA PRO A 6 7.31 18.32 10.00
C PRO A 6 6.45 17.24 10.67
N PHE A 7 5.15 17.22 10.36
CA PHE A 7 4.22 16.23 10.89
C PHE A 7 4.45 14.85 10.28
N TYR A 8 4.80 14.79 8.99
CA TYR A 8 5.11 13.55 8.28
C TYR A 8 6.45 12.93 8.74
N LEU A 9 7.43 13.77 9.10
CA LEU A 9 8.67 13.35 9.76
C LEU A 9 8.42 12.88 11.19
N ALA A 10 7.64 13.63 11.97
CA ALA A 10 7.35 13.31 13.36
C ALA A 10 6.48 12.05 13.53
N SER A 11 5.70 11.67 12.52
CA SER A 11 4.82 10.49 12.60
C SER A 11 5.55 9.16 12.44
N GLY A 12 6.86 9.16 12.15
CA GLY A 12 7.62 7.92 11.90
C GLY A 12 7.17 7.19 10.61
N LEU A 13 6.28 7.78 9.82
CA LEU A 13 5.73 7.21 8.57
C LEU A 13 6.66 7.45 7.37
N MET A 14 7.96 7.54 7.63
CA MET A 14 9.01 7.65 6.62
C MET A 14 9.24 6.27 6.02
N ALA A 15 8.37 5.88 5.08
CA ALA A 15 8.59 4.64 4.33
C ALA A 15 9.80 4.81 3.39
N PRO A 16 10.75 3.86 3.37
CA PRO A 16 11.86 3.91 2.43
C PRO A 16 11.36 3.97 0.98
N TYR A 17 12.07 4.68 0.11
CA TYR A 17 11.64 4.85 -1.29
C TYR A 17 11.40 3.52 -2.04
N TRP A 18 12.18 2.48 -1.72
CA TRP A 18 11.99 1.15 -2.33
C TRP A 18 10.67 0.51 -1.89
N ALA A 19 10.25 0.71 -0.64
CA ALA A 19 8.98 0.19 -0.12
C ALA A 19 7.79 0.92 -0.77
N VAL A 20 7.92 2.24 -0.96
CA VAL A 20 6.94 3.03 -1.71
C VAL A 20 6.83 2.51 -3.15
N ALA A 21 7.95 2.26 -3.83
CA ALA A 21 7.95 1.72 -5.18
C ALA A 21 7.27 0.35 -5.28
N LEU A 22 7.57 -0.58 -4.36
CA LEU A 22 6.89 -1.88 -4.29
C LEU A 22 5.39 -1.73 -4.05
N LEU A 23 4.99 -0.84 -3.13
CA LEU A 23 3.60 -0.60 -2.83
C LEU A 23 2.83 -0.05 -4.06
N VAL A 24 3.45 0.84 -4.84
CA VAL A 24 2.91 1.31 -6.13
C VAL A 24 2.72 0.15 -7.11
N VAL A 25 3.68 -0.77 -7.22
CA VAL A 25 3.54 -1.96 -8.08
C VAL A 25 2.35 -2.82 -7.64
N VAL A 26 2.15 -3.01 -6.34
CA VAL A 26 0.99 -3.75 -5.81
C VAL A 26 -0.32 -3.06 -6.16
N TRP A 27 -0.39 -1.74 -6.04
CA TRP A 27 -1.60 -0.98 -6.44
C TRP A 27 -1.91 -1.12 -7.92
N LEU A 28 -0.90 -1.01 -8.78
CA LEU A 28 -1.08 -1.20 -10.22
C LEU A 28 -1.55 -2.62 -10.54
N ALA A 29 -1.01 -3.64 -9.85
CA ALA A 29 -1.45 -5.01 -10.02
C ALA A 29 -2.93 -5.20 -9.61
N LEU A 30 -3.36 -4.68 -8.46
CA LEU A 30 -4.76 -4.73 -8.02
C LEU A 30 -5.69 -4.00 -8.99
N PHE A 31 -5.27 -2.84 -9.52
CA PHE A 31 -6.01 -2.09 -10.52
C PHE A 31 -6.19 -2.89 -11.83
N LEU A 32 -5.11 -3.48 -12.35
CA LEU A 32 -5.14 -4.32 -13.54
C LEU A 32 -6.01 -5.57 -13.30
N LEU A 33 -5.93 -6.20 -12.14
CA LEU A 33 -6.80 -7.31 -11.76
C LEU A 33 -8.27 -6.88 -11.74
N GLY A 34 -8.58 -5.68 -11.24
CA GLY A 34 -9.91 -5.11 -11.30
C GLY A 34 -10.44 -5.04 -12.72
N ILE A 35 -9.66 -4.52 -13.66
CA ILE A 35 -10.03 -4.44 -15.09
C ILE A 35 -10.21 -5.84 -15.68
N LEU A 36 -9.25 -6.75 -15.45
CA LEU A 36 -9.23 -8.08 -16.05
C LEU A 36 -10.35 -8.98 -15.52
N TRP A 37 -10.65 -8.91 -14.23
CA TRP A 37 -11.66 -9.73 -13.57
C TRP A 37 -13.07 -9.16 -13.70
N PHE A 38 -13.23 -7.89 -14.07
CA PHE A 38 -14.54 -7.27 -14.26
C PHE A 38 -15.47 -8.08 -15.19
N ARG A 39 -14.90 -8.69 -16.24
CA ARG A 39 -15.67 -9.49 -17.21
C ARG A 39 -15.65 -10.98 -16.93
N ARG A 40 -14.55 -11.53 -16.40
CA ARG A 40 -14.37 -12.98 -16.20
C ARG A 40 -14.85 -13.47 -14.83
N HIS A 41 -14.68 -12.67 -13.78
CA HIS A 41 -14.97 -13.04 -12.39
C HIS A 41 -15.46 -11.82 -11.57
N PRO A 42 -16.63 -11.24 -11.89
CA PRO A 42 -17.10 -10.00 -11.28
C PRO A 42 -17.23 -10.06 -9.75
N PHE A 43 -17.52 -11.24 -9.18
CA PHE A 43 -17.58 -11.43 -7.74
C PHE A 43 -16.21 -11.30 -7.05
N LEU A 44 -15.11 -11.68 -7.72
CA LEU A 44 -13.77 -11.54 -7.16
C LEU A 44 -13.31 -10.08 -7.12
N VAL A 45 -13.86 -9.21 -7.98
CA VAL A 45 -13.59 -7.77 -7.95
C VAL A 45 -14.06 -7.15 -6.63
N LEU A 46 -15.13 -7.70 -6.02
CA LEU A 46 -15.63 -7.26 -4.71
C LEU A 46 -14.62 -7.51 -3.59
N LEU A 47 -13.71 -8.47 -3.74
CA LEU A 47 -12.67 -8.79 -2.76
C LEU A 47 -11.43 -7.89 -2.89
N LEU A 48 -11.19 -7.28 -4.05
CA LEU A 48 -10.03 -6.41 -4.28
C LEU A 48 -9.90 -5.25 -3.27
N PRO A 49 -10.97 -4.51 -2.89
CA PRO A 49 -10.85 -3.48 -1.86
C PRO A 49 -10.50 -4.06 -0.48
N VAL A 50 -10.96 -5.26 -0.16
CA VAL A 50 -10.60 -5.93 1.11
C VAL A 50 -9.13 -6.33 1.11
N VAL A 51 -8.64 -6.88 -0.01
CA VAL A 51 -7.21 -7.19 -0.21
C VAL A 51 -6.36 -5.93 -0.14
N ALA A 52 -6.81 -4.83 -0.75
CA ALA A 52 -6.14 -3.54 -0.69
C ALA A 52 -5.93 -3.05 0.75
N VAL A 53 -6.99 -3.09 1.57
CA VAL A 53 -6.91 -2.73 2.99
C VAL A 53 -5.96 -3.66 3.75
N ALA A 54 -6.06 -4.97 3.51
CA ALA A 54 -5.20 -5.96 4.15
C ALA A 54 -3.71 -5.75 3.80
N VAL A 55 -3.40 -5.53 2.53
CA VAL A 55 -2.04 -5.19 2.06
C VAL A 55 -1.52 -3.95 2.77
N TRP A 56 -2.34 -2.89 2.87
CA TRP A 56 -1.92 -1.66 3.54
C TRP A 56 -1.55 -1.91 5.00
N PHE A 57 -2.40 -2.60 5.77
CA PHE A 57 -2.11 -2.92 7.17
C PHE A 57 -0.87 -3.79 7.32
N VAL A 58 -0.72 -4.83 6.49
CA VAL A 58 0.45 -5.72 6.50
C VAL A 58 1.73 -4.92 6.24
N VAL A 59 1.72 -3.99 5.29
CA VAL A 59 2.89 -3.17 4.97
C VAL A 59 3.19 -2.17 6.09
N MET A 60 2.18 -1.51 6.66
CA MET A 60 2.40 -0.53 7.73
C MET A 60 2.86 -1.18 9.04
N ILE A 61 2.23 -2.30 9.45
CA ILE A 61 2.61 -3.04 10.67
C ILE A 61 3.93 -3.80 10.45
N GLY A 62 4.11 -4.37 9.26
CA GLY A 62 5.29 -5.16 8.89
C GLY A 62 6.53 -4.30 8.64
N GLY A 63 6.39 -3.08 8.11
CA GLY A 63 7.51 -2.18 7.86
C GLY A 63 8.26 -1.81 9.15
N GLU A 64 7.52 -1.55 10.22
CA GLU A 64 8.07 -1.22 11.53
C GLU A 64 8.65 -2.45 12.24
N SER A 65 7.92 -3.57 12.23
CA SER A 65 8.26 -4.76 13.02
C SER A 65 9.29 -5.70 12.38
N LEU A 66 9.30 -5.83 11.04
CA LEU A 66 10.17 -6.78 10.32
C LEU A 66 11.38 -6.11 9.67
N PHE A 67 11.23 -4.86 9.24
CA PHE A 67 12.26 -4.16 8.46
C PHE A 67 12.92 -3.01 9.22
N GLY A 68 12.49 -2.74 10.46
CA GLY A 68 13.09 -1.72 11.34
C GLY A 68 13.16 -0.36 10.67
N TRP A 69 12.12 0.01 9.91
CA TRP A 69 12.08 1.29 9.20
C TRP A 69 12.38 2.43 10.18
N THR A 70 13.54 3.03 9.98
CA THR A 70 14.04 4.20 10.71
C THR A 70 14.03 5.38 9.74
N PRO A 71 13.78 6.60 10.24
CA PRO A 71 13.62 7.79 9.41
C PRO A 71 14.82 8.10 8.52
#